data_AF-X1KE94-F1
#
_entry.id   AF-X1KE94-F1
#
_cell.length_a   1.000
_cell.length_b   1.000
_cell.length_c   1.000
_cell.angle_alpha   90.00
_cell.angle_beta   90.00
_cell.angle_gamma   90.00
#
_symmetry.space_group_name_H-M   'P 1'
#
loop_
_entity.id
_entity.type
_entity.pdbx_description
1 polymer ?
#
loop_
_entity_poly.entity_id
_entity_poly.type
_entity_poly.pdbx_seq_one_letter_code
_entity_poly.pdbx_strand_id
1 'polypeptide(L)'
;ISKLRGTVQNDILKEYIARGTYIFPPEPSMRLITDVFSFCQKEIPNWNTISISGYHIREAGSTAVQEVAFTMANAIAYVESALSVGLDVDHFARQISFFFNAHNNFLEEIAKFRAARRIWARIMKQRFEANNPASMTMRFHTQTGGSTLTAQQPENNAVRVALQALSAVLGGTQSLHTNSMDEALWLPTEQA
;
A
#
# COMPACT_ATOMS: atom_id res chain seq x y z
N ILE A 1 -5.33 -18.64 -18.00
CA ILE A 1 -4.70 -17.80 -16.95
C ILE A 1 -5.59 -16.59 -16.59
N SER A 2 -6.38 -16.03 -17.52
CA SER A 2 -7.26 -14.86 -17.31
C SER A 2 -8.27 -14.90 -16.14
N LYS A 3 -8.59 -16.08 -15.59
CA LYS A 3 -9.44 -16.23 -14.39
C LYS A 3 -8.70 -16.06 -13.07
N LEU A 4 -7.36 -16.02 -13.08
CA LEU A 4 -6.58 -15.83 -11.86
C LEU A 4 -6.85 -14.48 -11.22
N ARG A 5 -6.93 -14.47 -9.90
CA ARG A 5 -7.11 -13.30 -9.05
C ARG A 5 -6.09 -13.34 -7.94
N GLY A 6 -5.61 -12.18 -7.55
CA GLY A 6 -4.61 -12.04 -6.50
C GLY A 6 -3.85 -10.74 -6.65
N THR A 7 -2.83 -10.58 -5.82
CA THR A 7 -2.00 -9.39 -5.76
C THR A 7 -0.56 -9.82 -5.55
N VAL A 8 0.36 -9.18 -6.25
CA VAL A 8 1.78 -9.19 -5.89
C VAL A 8 2.13 -7.81 -5.34
N GLN A 9 2.96 -7.72 -4.30
CA GLN A 9 3.27 -6.42 -3.71
C GLN A 9 4.04 -5.54 -4.70
N ASN A 10 5.12 -6.06 -5.29
CA ASN A 10 5.83 -5.48 -6.45
C ASN A 10 6.17 -3.98 -6.35
N ASP A 11 6.27 -3.43 -5.14
CA ASP A 11 6.69 -2.05 -4.90
C ASP A 11 8.18 -2.06 -4.53
N ILE A 12 9.05 -1.83 -5.52
CA ILE A 12 10.49 -1.85 -5.32
C ILE A 12 11.04 -0.54 -4.74
N LEU A 13 10.41 0.61 -5.01
CA LEU A 13 10.88 1.91 -4.51
C LEU A 13 10.90 1.96 -2.97
N LYS A 14 9.87 1.43 -2.31
CA LYS A 14 9.87 1.33 -0.84
C LYS A 14 10.89 0.33 -0.28
N GLU A 15 11.42 -0.60 -1.09
CA GLU A 15 12.54 -1.46 -0.66
C GLU A 15 13.81 -0.64 -0.47
N TYR A 16 14.11 0.31 -1.36
CA TYR A 16 15.28 1.18 -1.18
C TYR A 16 15.10 2.20 -0.04
N ILE A 17 13.85 2.58 0.24
CA ILE A 17 13.53 3.61 1.26
C ILE A 17 13.48 3.02 2.67
N ALA A 18 12.88 1.84 2.86
CA ALA A 18 12.50 1.35 4.19
C ALA A 18 12.84 -0.12 4.47
N ARG A 19 12.59 -1.04 3.53
CA ARG A 19 12.55 -2.48 3.83
C ARG A 19 13.82 -3.27 3.46
N GLY A 20 14.59 -2.81 2.49
CA GLY A 20 15.93 -3.30 2.20
C GLY A 20 16.03 -4.61 1.41
N THR A 21 14.96 -5.14 0.80
CA THR A 21 15.02 -6.43 0.07
C THR A 21 15.12 -6.28 -1.45
N TYR A 22 15.88 -5.30 -1.93
CA TYR A 22 16.15 -5.11 -3.36
C TYR A 22 17.31 -6.01 -3.84
N ILE A 23 17.35 -6.28 -5.16
CA ILE A 23 18.41 -7.08 -5.79
C ILE A 23 19.20 -6.24 -6.79
N PHE A 24 18.51 -5.57 -7.71
CA PHE A 24 19.12 -4.78 -8.78
C PHE A 24 19.17 -3.29 -8.42
N PRO A 25 19.92 -2.46 -9.18
CA PRO A 25 19.79 -1.00 -9.10
C PRO A 25 18.37 -0.51 -9.47
N PRO A 26 17.99 0.72 -9.09
CA PRO A 26 16.62 1.22 -9.27
C PRO A 26 16.10 1.16 -10.71
N GLU A 27 16.91 1.52 -11.70
CA GLU A 27 16.49 1.58 -13.12
C GLU A 27 16.06 0.22 -13.70
N PRO A 28 16.90 -0.84 -13.69
CA PRO A 28 16.48 -2.17 -14.15
C PRO A 28 15.33 -2.74 -13.31
N SER A 29 15.27 -2.42 -12.02
CA SER A 29 14.15 -2.80 -11.17
C SER A 29 12.83 -2.17 -11.59
N MET A 30 12.80 -0.87 -11.89
CA MET A 30 11.61 -0.17 -12.38
C MET A 30 11.12 -0.74 -13.72
N ARG A 31 12.04 -1.11 -14.61
CA ARG A 31 11.70 -1.81 -15.86
C ARG A 31 10.93 -3.11 -15.61
N LEU A 32 11.38 -3.94 -14.66
CA LEU A 32 10.69 -5.20 -14.34
C LEU A 32 9.26 -4.95 -13.86
N ILE A 33 9.00 -3.85 -13.15
CA ILE A 33 7.64 -3.46 -12.74
C ILE A 33 6.75 -3.20 -13.96
N THR A 34 7.24 -2.41 -14.93
CA THR A 34 6.47 -2.09 -16.13
C THR A 34 6.27 -3.30 -17.05
N ASP A 35 7.25 -4.21 -17.11
CA ASP A 35 7.11 -5.48 -17.84
C ASP A 35 5.99 -6.34 -17.23
N VAL A 36 5.90 -6.42 -15.90
CA VAL A 36 4.79 -7.09 -15.19
C VAL A 36 3.45 -6.42 -15.48
N PHE A 37 3.39 -5.08 -15.51
CA PHE A 37 2.16 -4.36 -15.83
C PHE A 37 1.68 -4.70 -17.25
N SER A 38 2.58 -4.61 -18.24
CA SER A 38 2.26 -4.94 -19.62
C SER A 38 1.79 -6.39 -19.78
N PHE A 39 2.41 -7.34 -19.08
CA PHE A 39 2.04 -8.74 -19.15
C PHE A 39 0.66 -9.00 -18.52
N CYS A 40 0.45 -8.53 -17.28
CA CYS A 40 -0.80 -8.76 -16.57
C CYS A 40 -1.98 -8.05 -17.22
N GLN A 41 -1.80 -6.87 -17.82
CA GLN A 41 -2.87 -6.20 -18.56
C GLN A 41 -3.41 -7.07 -19.71
N LYS A 42 -2.53 -7.81 -20.40
CA LYS A 42 -2.89 -8.65 -21.54
C LYS A 42 -3.39 -10.04 -21.11
N GLU A 43 -2.66 -10.69 -20.22
CA GLU A 43 -2.84 -12.12 -19.93
C GLU A 43 -3.62 -12.40 -18.64
N ILE A 44 -3.58 -11.48 -17.66
CA ILE A 44 -4.15 -11.66 -16.31
C ILE A 44 -4.90 -10.39 -15.81
N PRO A 45 -5.95 -9.94 -16.52
CA PRO A 45 -6.57 -8.63 -16.31
C PRO A 45 -7.25 -8.46 -14.93
N ASN A 46 -7.42 -9.54 -14.17
CA ASN A 46 -8.02 -9.55 -12.83
C ASN A 46 -6.98 -9.61 -11.70
N TRP A 47 -5.68 -9.54 -12.03
CA TRP A 47 -4.59 -9.50 -11.05
C TRP A 47 -4.26 -8.05 -10.68
N ASN A 48 -4.02 -7.77 -9.39
CA ASN A 48 -3.46 -6.49 -8.98
C ASN A 48 -1.92 -6.55 -9.12
N THR A 49 -1.37 -5.76 -10.03
CA THR A 49 0.03 -5.84 -10.46
C THR A 49 1.01 -5.22 -9.47
N ILE A 50 0.49 -4.39 -8.57
CA ILE A 50 1.26 -3.72 -7.53
C ILE A 50 0.36 -3.38 -6.33
N SER A 51 0.97 -3.40 -5.15
CA SER A 51 0.44 -2.82 -3.92
C SER A 51 1.41 -1.78 -3.40
N ILE A 52 1.14 -0.51 -3.71
CA ILE A 52 2.03 0.61 -3.41
C ILE A 52 1.94 0.90 -1.91
N SER A 53 3.06 0.74 -1.21
CA SER A 53 3.08 0.44 0.21
C SER A 53 3.68 1.57 1.04
N GLY A 54 2.83 2.23 1.83
CA GLY A 54 3.22 3.11 2.92
C GLY A 54 3.51 2.38 4.23
N TYR A 55 2.95 1.17 4.43
CA TYR A 55 3.08 0.42 5.68
C TYR A 55 4.52 0.34 6.20
N HIS A 56 5.45 -0.16 5.36
CA HIS A 56 6.85 -0.33 5.74
C HIS A 56 7.56 1.00 6.00
N ILE A 57 7.17 2.06 5.29
CA ILE A 57 7.69 3.41 5.48
C ILE A 57 7.26 3.93 6.86
N ARG A 58 6.02 3.65 7.29
CA ARG A 58 5.52 3.96 8.63
C ARG A 58 6.24 3.16 9.70
N GLU A 59 6.39 1.86 9.51
CA GLU A 59 7.10 0.98 10.45
C GLU A 59 8.59 1.33 10.61
N ALA A 60 9.21 1.91 9.58
CA ALA A 60 10.58 2.45 9.65
C ALA A 60 10.69 3.80 10.39
N GLY A 61 9.61 4.32 10.96
CA GLY A 61 9.60 5.50 11.82
C GLY A 61 9.13 6.81 11.16
N SER A 62 8.51 6.74 9.98
CA SER A 62 7.97 7.95 9.34
C SER A 62 6.72 8.49 10.03
N THR A 63 6.41 9.78 9.85
CA THR A 63 5.13 10.38 10.26
C THR A 63 3.99 9.98 9.32
N ALA A 64 2.72 10.15 9.72
CA ALA A 64 1.57 9.88 8.85
C ALA A 64 1.61 10.71 7.55
N VAL A 65 2.13 11.95 7.63
CA VAL A 65 2.31 12.82 6.47
C VAL A 65 3.40 12.28 5.54
N GLN A 66 4.53 11.83 6.09
CA GLN A 66 5.62 11.23 5.31
C GLN A 66 5.19 9.91 4.65
N GLU A 67 4.47 9.05 5.38
CA GLU A 67 3.90 7.80 4.83
C GLU A 67 3.07 8.11 3.58
N VAL A 68 2.11 9.04 3.66
CA VAL A 68 1.28 9.40 2.51
C VAL A 68 2.12 10.05 1.40
N ALA A 69 2.96 11.02 1.73
CA ALA A 69 3.73 11.76 0.74
C ALA A 69 4.66 10.86 -0.07
N PHE A 70 5.42 9.99 0.61
CA PHE A 70 6.36 9.07 -0.05
C PHE A 70 5.62 7.97 -0.83
N THR A 71 4.51 7.46 -0.30
CA THR A 71 3.67 6.49 -1.05
C THR A 71 3.09 7.11 -2.32
N MET A 72 2.63 8.36 -2.27
CA MET A 72 2.13 9.06 -3.47
C MET A 72 3.25 9.36 -4.46
N ALA A 73 4.45 9.71 -3.98
CA ALA A 73 5.62 9.92 -4.83
C ALA A 73 6.02 8.63 -5.57
N ASN A 74 6.06 7.49 -4.87
CA ASN A 74 6.28 6.19 -5.50
C ASN A 74 5.20 5.88 -6.53
N ALA A 75 3.93 6.14 -6.21
CA ALA A 75 2.83 5.92 -7.14
C ALA A 75 2.94 6.76 -8.42
N ILE A 76 3.31 8.03 -8.30
CA ILE A 76 3.59 8.91 -9.44
C ILE A 76 4.71 8.31 -10.30
N ALA A 77 5.82 7.88 -9.69
CA ALA A 77 6.95 7.30 -10.42
C ALA A 77 6.57 6.01 -11.18
N TYR A 78 5.73 5.14 -10.60
CA TYR A 78 5.24 3.95 -11.29
C TYR A 78 4.33 4.28 -12.46
N VAL A 79 3.41 5.24 -12.30
CA VAL A 79 2.53 5.67 -13.38
C VAL A 79 3.33 6.30 -14.51
N GLU A 80 4.30 7.18 -14.20
CA GLU A 80 5.18 7.79 -15.18
C GLU A 80 6.02 6.76 -15.93
N SER A 81 6.56 5.76 -15.22
CA SER A 81 7.32 4.67 -15.84
C SER A 81 6.45 3.85 -16.79
N ALA A 82 5.22 3.51 -16.39
CA ALA A 82 4.28 2.79 -17.23
C ALA A 82 3.88 3.58 -18.49
N LEU A 83 3.64 4.89 -18.35
CA LEU A 83 3.36 5.79 -19.48
C LEU A 83 4.56 5.88 -20.44
N SER A 84 5.79 5.93 -19.92
CA SER A 84 7.02 6.04 -20.74
C SER A 84 7.24 4.86 -21.70
N VAL A 85 6.66 3.70 -21.38
CA VAL A 85 6.70 2.49 -22.23
C VAL A 85 5.39 2.27 -23.00
N GLY A 86 4.50 3.27 -23.03
CA GLY A 86 3.30 3.29 -23.86
C GLY A 86 2.08 2.57 -23.26
N LEU A 87 2.04 2.30 -21.96
CA LEU A 87 0.84 1.75 -21.32
C LEU A 87 -0.22 2.85 -21.11
N ASP A 88 -1.47 2.51 -21.37
CA ASP A 88 -2.61 3.40 -21.14
C ASP A 88 -3.00 3.43 -19.65
N VAL A 89 -2.98 4.63 -19.06
CA VAL A 89 -3.31 4.87 -17.65
C VAL A 89 -4.65 4.27 -17.24
N ASP A 90 -5.69 4.38 -18.07
CA ASP A 90 -7.02 3.90 -17.73
C ASP A 90 -7.14 2.37 -17.83
N HIS A 91 -6.19 1.73 -18.51
CA HIS A 91 -6.13 0.28 -18.56
C HIS A 91 -5.41 -0.33 -17.37
N PHE A 92 -4.25 0.18 -16.96
CA PHE A 92 -3.48 -0.44 -15.87
C PHE A 92 -3.83 0.11 -14.48
N ALA A 93 -4.32 1.35 -14.34
CA ALA A 93 -4.57 1.96 -13.03
C ALA A 93 -5.58 1.16 -12.17
N ARG A 94 -6.55 0.49 -12.80
CA ARG A 94 -7.49 -0.41 -12.11
C ARG A 94 -6.84 -1.66 -11.51
N GLN A 95 -5.59 -1.97 -11.83
CA GLN A 95 -4.80 -3.05 -11.24
C GLN A 95 -3.86 -2.56 -10.13
N ILE A 96 -3.85 -1.26 -9.85
CA ILE A 96 -3.12 -0.67 -8.73
C ILE A 96 -3.96 -0.79 -7.45
N SER A 97 -3.27 -1.14 -6.36
CA SER A 97 -3.77 -1.08 -5.00
C SER A 97 -2.74 -0.40 -4.10
N PHE A 98 -3.15 -0.02 -2.89
CA PHE A 98 -2.28 0.58 -1.90
C PHE A 98 -2.24 -0.25 -0.62
N PHE A 99 -1.22 -0.01 0.21
CA PHE A 99 -1.09 -0.67 1.51
C PHE A 99 -0.57 0.31 2.56
N PHE A 100 -1.37 0.58 3.58
CA PHE A 100 -1.05 1.55 4.63
C PHE A 100 -1.02 0.91 6.03
N ASN A 101 -0.37 1.61 6.95
CA ASN A 101 -0.36 1.29 8.37
C ASN A 101 -1.58 1.91 9.08
N ALA A 102 -2.09 1.30 10.14
CA ALA A 102 -2.96 1.94 11.12
C ALA A 102 -2.21 2.05 12.45
N HIS A 103 -1.76 3.26 12.78
CA HIS A 103 -0.94 3.54 13.96
C HIS A 103 -1.79 4.01 15.17
N ASN A 104 -1.14 4.28 16.31
CA ASN A 104 -1.81 4.67 17.57
C ASN A 104 -2.61 5.99 17.53
N ASN A 105 -2.34 6.90 16.58
CA ASN A 105 -3.01 8.20 16.53
C ASN A 105 -4.39 8.09 15.85
N PHE A 106 -5.37 7.58 16.59
CA PHE A 106 -6.70 7.19 16.09
C PHE A 106 -7.34 8.15 15.07
N LEU A 107 -7.48 9.44 15.40
CA LEU A 107 -8.10 10.42 14.50
C LEU A 107 -7.20 10.81 13.32
N GLU A 108 -5.88 10.84 13.53
CA GLU A 108 -4.91 11.14 12.48
C GLU A 108 -4.94 10.06 11.41
N GLU A 109 -5.01 8.78 11.78
CA GLU A 109 -5.07 7.66 10.85
C GLU A 109 -6.36 7.69 10.01
N ILE A 110 -7.51 7.97 10.63
CA ILE A 110 -8.78 8.17 9.89
C ILE A 110 -8.65 9.32 8.88
N ALA A 111 -8.08 10.45 9.30
CA ALA A 111 -7.86 11.60 8.44
C ALA A 111 -6.88 11.28 7.29
N LYS A 112 -5.80 10.55 7.58
CA LYS A 112 -4.77 10.10 6.64
C LYS A 112 -5.39 9.29 5.51
N PHE A 113 -6.17 8.26 5.81
CA PHE A 113 -6.80 7.42 4.77
C PHE A 113 -7.74 8.22 3.86
N ARG A 114 -8.55 9.12 4.45
CA ARG A 114 -9.45 9.99 3.69
C ARG A 114 -8.69 11.00 2.82
N ALA A 115 -7.60 11.56 3.35
CA ALA A 115 -6.74 12.48 2.62
C ALA A 115 -6.04 11.79 1.45
N ALA A 116 -5.47 10.59 1.67
CA ALA A 116 -4.78 9.80 0.66
C ALA A 116 -5.68 9.52 -0.56
N ARG A 117 -6.94 9.10 -0.35
CA ARG A 117 -7.90 8.90 -1.45
C ARG A 117 -8.14 10.16 -2.27
N ARG A 118 -8.33 11.30 -1.60
CA ARG A 118 -8.58 12.59 -2.26
C ARG A 118 -7.34 13.09 -3.02
N ILE A 119 -6.15 12.89 -2.47
CA ILE A 119 -4.89 13.24 -3.11
C ILE A 119 -4.68 12.38 -4.36
N TRP A 120 -4.84 11.07 -4.24
CA TRP A 120 -4.70 10.15 -5.38
C TRP A 120 -5.66 10.48 -6.52
N ALA A 121 -6.94 10.69 -6.21
CA ALA A 121 -7.93 11.05 -7.23
C ALA A 121 -7.56 12.35 -7.97
N ARG A 122 -7.03 13.35 -7.25
CA ARG A 122 -6.54 14.61 -7.86
C ARG A 122 -5.31 14.39 -8.71
N ILE A 123 -4.33 13.60 -8.24
CA ILE A 123 -3.12 13.27 -9.02
C ILE A 123 -3.51 12.60 -10.34
N MET A 124 -4.31 11.53 -10.28
CA MET A 124 -4.72 10.80 -11.48
C MET A 124 -5.50 11.67 -12.46
N LYS A 125 -6.39 12.53 -11.96
CA LYS A 125 -7.19 13.43 -12.81
C LYS A 125 -6.38 14.59 -13.39
N GLN A 126 -5.54 15.23 -12.59
CA GLN A 126 -4.90 16.51 -12.97
C GLN A 126 -3.52 16.34 -13.58
N ARG A 127 -2.73 15.35 -13.13
CA ARG A 127 -1.37 15.10 -13.63
C ARG A 127 -1.37 14.10 -14.78
N PHE A 128 -2.21 13.07 -14.69
CA PHE A 128 -2.23 11.95 -15.65
C PHE A 128 -3.46 11.93 -16.54
N GLU A 129 -4.35 12.92 -16.41
CA GLU A 129 -5.53 13.10 -17.26
C GLU A 129 -6.39 11.84 -17.41
N ALA A 130 -6.44 10.99 -16.38
CA ALA A 130 -7.22 9.77 -16.38
C ALA A 130 -8.70 10.10 -16.61
N ASN A 131 -9.34 9.45 -17.57
CA ASN A 131 -10.72 9.72 -17.95
C ASN A 131 -11.70 8.78 -17.25
N ASN A 132 -11.25 7.58 -16.88
CA ASN A 132 -12.08 6.60 -16.18
C ASN A 132 -12.10 6.88 -14.66
N PRO A 133 -13.30 7.09 -14.05
CA PRO A 133 -13.41 7.24 -12.60
C PRO A 133 -12.81 6.09 -11.79
N ALA A 134 -12.78 4.88 -12.34
CA ALA A 134 -12.15 3.72 -11.71
C ALA A 134 -10.64 3.91 -11.51
N SER A 135 -9.95 4.61 -12.42
CA SER A 135 -8.52 4.90 -12.33
C SER A 135 -8.18 5.87 -11.19
N MET A 136 -9.15 6.71 -10.80
CA MET A 136 -9.03 7.65 -9.69
C MET A 136 -9.34 7.00 -8.33
N THR A 137 -9.84 5.76 -8.31
CA THR A 137 -10.25 5.08 -7.08
C THR A 137 -9.04 4.47 -6.39
N MET A 138 -8.75 4.95 -5.18
CA MET A 138 -7.75 4.33 -4.31
C MET A 138 -8.41 3.22 -3.49
N ARG A 139 -8.04 1.98 -3.80
CA ARG A 139 -8.32 0.80 -2.98
C ARG A 139 -7.09 0.45 -2.17
N PHE A 140 -7.25 0.20 -0.89
CA PHE A 140 -6.12 -0.07 -0.02
C PHE A 140 -6.38 -1.19 1.00
N HIS A 141 -5.33 -1.94 1.26
CA HIS A 141 -5.19 -2.79 2.43
C HIS A 141 -4.65 -1.95 3.60
N THR A 142 -5.01 -2.33 4.82
CA THR A 142 -4.45 -1.76 6.04
C THR A 142 -3.94 -2.87 6.94
N GLN A 143 -2.79 -2.64 7.57
CA GLN A 143 -2.30 -3.47 8.67
C GLN A 143 -2.05 -2.60 9.90
N THR A 144 -2.40 -3.10 11.06
CA THR A 144 -2.12 -2.44 12.36
C THR A 144 -0.61 -2.31 12.59
N GLY A 145 -0.17 -1.32 13.38
CA GLY A 145 1.25 -1.02 13.54
C GLY A 145 1.99 -2.07 14.36
N GLY A 146 2.90 -2.83 13.73
CA GLY A 146 3.72 -3.84 14.41
C GLY A 146 4.73 -3.18 15.36
N SER A 147 5.34 -2.09 14.92
CA SER A 147 6.24 -1.23 15.68
C SER A 147 5.62 -0.63 16.96
N THR A 148 4.29 -0.68 17.10
CA THR A 148 3.57 -0.18 18.28
C THR A 148 3.36 -1.21 19.37
N LEU A 149 3.59 -2.50 19.07
CA LEU A 149 3.36 -3.60 19.99
C LEU A 149 4.45 -3.63 21.06
N THR A 150 4.07 -3.96 22.29
CA THR A 150 5.02 -4.12 23.40
C THR A 150 5.19 -5.59 23.74
N ALA A 151 6.45 -6.03 23.93
CA ALA A 151 6.73 -7.37 24.42
C ALA A 151 6.35 -7.53 25.90
N GLN A 152 6.42 -6.43 26.66
CA GLN A 152 5.95 -6.35 28.03
C GLN A 152 4.43 -6.20 28.05
N GLN A 153 3.77 -6.99 28.89
CA GLN A 153 2.31 -7.02 29.03
C GLN A 153 1.62 -7.12 27.66
N PRO A 154 1.89 -8.20 26.90
CA PRO A 154 1.43 -8.35 25.52
C PRO A 154 -0.09 -8.28 25.40
N GLU A 155 -0.85 -8.63 26.43
CA GLU A 155 -2.32 -8.53 26.44
C GLU A 155 -2.83 -7.10 26.19
N ASN A 156 -2.04 -6.07 26.55
CA ASN A 156 -2.37 -4.68 26.23
C ASN A 156 -2.36 -4.41 24.72
N ASN A 157 -1.63 -5.21 23.93
CA ASN A 157 -1.62 -5.11 22.47
C ASN A 157 -2.99 -5.41 21.88
N ALA A 158 -3.80 -6.27 22.50
CA ALA A 158 -5.18 -6.52 22.04
C ALA A 158 -6.01 -5.22 22.01
N VAL A 159 -5.87 -4.38 23.05
CA VAL A 159 -6.55 -3.07 23.11
C VAL A 159 -5.97 -2.09 22.09
N ARG A 160 -4.64 -2.06 21.92
CA ARG A 160 -3.98 -1.21 20.91
C ARG A 160 -4.44 -1.55 19.51
N VAL A 161 -4.38 -2.83 19.15
CA VAL A 161 -4.80 -3.37 17.85
C VAL A 161 -6.29 -3.13 17.63
N ALA A 162 -7.14 -3.26 18.65
CA ALA A 162 -8.57 -2.95 18.52
C ALA A 162 -8.83 -1.50 18.13
N LEU A 163 -8.12 -0.54 18.74
CA LEU A 163 -8.24 0.88 18.38
C LEU A 163 -7.71 1.17 16.98
N GLN A 164 -6.57 0.58 16.61
CA GLN A 164 -5.98 0.71 15.28
C GLN A 164 -6.91 0.12 14.20
N ALA A 165 -7.47 -1.06 14.45
CA ALA A 165 -8.45 -1.72 13.59
C ALA A 165 -9.68 -0.85 13.37
N LEU A 166 -10.23 -0.28 14.45
CA LEU A 166 -11.37 0.64 14.36
C LEU A 166 -11.02 1.89 13.54
N SER A 167 -9.81 2.45 13.67
CA SER A 167 -9.36 3.59 12.86
C SER A 167 -9.30 3.23 11.36
N ALA A 168 -8.87 2.01 11.01
CA ALA A 168 -8.83 1.53 9.64
C ALA A 168 -10.24 1.33 9.05
N VAL A 169 -11.17 0.80 9.85
CA VAL A 169 -12.59 0.64 9.46
C VAL A 169 -13.24 1.99 9.23
N LEU A 170 -13.13 2.93 10.17
CA LEU A 170 -13.66 4.30 10.01
C LEU A 170 -12.94 5.08 8.91
N GLY A 171 -11.69 4.73 8.65
CA GLY A 171 -10.90 5.20 7.51
C GLY A 171 -11.38 4.68 6.16
N GLY A 172 -12.20 3.62 6.13
CA GLY A 172 -12.76 3.03 4.91
C GLY A 172 -11.79 2.12 4.15
N THR A 173 -11.01 1.29 4.86
CA THR A 173 -10.14 0.26 4.25
C THR A 173 -10.94 -0.81 3.49
N GLN A 174 -10.34 -1.42 2.46
CA GLN A 174 -10.98 -2.50 1.69
C GLN A 174 -10.64 -3.89 2.24
N SER A 175 -9.50 -4.02 2.90
CA SER A 175 -9.11 -5.21 3.65
C SER A 175 -8.27 -4.80 4.86
N LEU A 176 -8.24 -5.63 5.89
CA LEU A 176 -7.59 -5.33 7.15
C LEU A 176 -6.84 -6.56 7.68
N HIS A 177 -5.61 -6.34 8.13
CA HIS A 177 -4.83 -7.29 8.91
C HIS A 177 -4.62 -6.69 10.31
N THR A 178 -5.07 -7.42 11.33
CA THR A 178 -4.80 -7.14 12.73
C THR A 178 -3.68 -8.03 13.23
N ASN A 179 -2.62 -7.42 13.73
CA ASN A 179 -1.52 -8.15 14.36
C ASN A 179 -2.02 -8.87 15.61
N SER A 180 -1.43 -10.01 15.93
CA SER A 180 -1.68 -10.73 17.17
C SER A 180 -0.92 -10.09 18.33
N MET A 181 -1.35 -10.38 19.56
CA MET A 181 -0.82 -9.73 20.76
C MET A 181 0.65 -10.06 21.07
N ASP A 182 1.18 -11.17 20.56
CA ASP A 182 2.52 -11.72 20.80
C ASP A 182 3.55 -11.33 19.70
N GLU A 183 3.13 -10.64 18.64
CA GLU A 183 3.96 -10.33 17.47
C GLU A 183 5.03 -9.25 17.70
N ALA A 184 5.17 -8.73 18.91
CA ALA A 184 6.26 -7.81 19.23
C ALA A 184 7.64 -8.46 19.06
N LEU A 185 7.78 -9.76 19.37
CA LEU A 185 9.05 -10.51 19.28
C LEU A 185 8.90 -11.96 18.76
N TRP A 186 7.67 -12.45 18.54
CA TRP A 186 7.41 -13.84 18.12
C TRP A 186 6.52 -13.91 16.89
N LEU A 187 6.44 -15.10 16.31
CA LEU A 187 5.36 -15.43 15.38
C LEU A 187 4.07 -15.68 16.18
N PRO A 188 2.90 -15.40 15.60
CA PRO A 188 1.63 -15.54 16.29
C PRO A 188 1.34 -17.02 16.62
N THR A 189 0.82 -17.25 17.81
CA THR A 189 0.22 -18.54 18.21
C THR A 189 -1.24 -18.64 17.75
N GLU A 190 -1.82 -19.85 17.71
CA GLU A 190 -3.23 -20.04 17.35
C GLU A 190 -4.20 -19.30 18.29
N GLN A 191 -3.81 -19.11 19.55
CA GLN A 191 -4.61 -18.40 20.54
C GLN A 191 -4.64 -16.88 20.34
N ALA A 192 -3.64 -16.31 19.67
CA ALA A 192 -3.30 -14.88 19.75
C ALA A 192 -3.93 -14.00 18.67
#